data_AF-A0A6N9P0S2-F1
#
_entry.id   AF-A0A6N9P0S2-F1
#
_cell.length_a   1.000
_cell.length_b   1.000
_cell.length_c   1.000
_cell.angle_alpha   90.00
_cell.angle_beta   90.00
_cell.angle_gamma   90.00
#
_symmetry.space_group_name_H-M   'P 1'
#
loop_
_entity.id
_entity.type
_entity.pdbx_description
1 polymer ?
#
loop_
_entity_poly.entity_id
_entity_poly.type
_entity_poly.pdbx_seq_one_letter_code
_entity_poly.pdbx_strand_id
1 'polypeptide(L)'
;MEKNHILIFVGNRGNKKKIAFIKDLHDTGRLKTDQEIMSEAGKLINAFCSERNFKIYYTRVWNSDGKTIFDVGSHTEFFHLIPAVNFTHHEQEDTTDGKST
;
A
#
# COMPACT_ATOMS: atom_id res chain seq x y z
N MET A 1 9.45 10.57 -20.20
CA MET A 1 9.30 9.26 -19.53
C MET A 1 7.89 9.19 -18.98
N GLU A 2 7.11 8.17 -19.33
CA GLU A 2 5.87 7.87 -18.60
C GLU A 2 6.23 7.70 -17.13
N LYS A 3 5.68 8.56 -16.27
CA LYS A 3 5.81 8.37 -14.83
C LYS A 3 4.81 7.29 -14.43
N ASN A 4 5.32 6.30 -13.72
CA ASN A 4 4.53 5.17 -13.22
C ASN A 4 5.07 4.82 -11.84
N HIS A 5 4.18 4.33 -10.99
CA HIS A 5 4.57 3.68 -9.75
C HIS A 5 4.70 2.17 -9.96
N ILE A 6 5.59 1.55 -9.21
CA ILE A 6 5.80 0.11 -9.20
C ILE A 6 5.44 -0.39 -7.80
N LEU A 7 4.55 -1.36 -7.73
CA LEU A 7 4.22 -2.06 -6.50
C LEU A 7 5.00 -3.38 -6.44
N ILE A 8 5.80 -3.56 -5.38
CA ILE A 8 6.68 -4.70 -5.17
C ILE A 8 6.34 -5.35 -3.83
N PHE A 9 6.06 -6.64 -3.82
CA PHE A 9 6.03 -7.44 -2.61
C PHE A 9 7.45 -7.85 -2.22
N VAL A 10 7.82 -7.62 -0.97
CA VAL A 10 9.08 -8.04 -0.36
C VAL A 10 8.75 -9.08 0.69
N GLY A 11 8.92 -10.35 0.31
CA GLY A 11 8.66 -11.49 1.19
C GLY A 11 9.82 -11.81 2.12
N ASN A 12 9.63 -12.86 2.90
CA ASN A 12 10.63 -13.33 3.85
C ASN A 12 11.99 -13.60 3.16
N ARG A 13 13.08 -13.26 3.85
CA ARG A 13 14.48 -13.31 3.36
C ARG A 13 14.81 -12.36 2.20
N GLY A 14 13.98 -11.36 1.95
CA GLY A 14 14.26 -10.31 0.96
C GLY A 14 13.90 -10.68 -0.48
N ASN A 15 13.14 -11.77 -0.69
CA ASN A 15 12.64 -12.13 -2.01
C ASN A 15 11.68 -11.04 -2.51
N LYS A 16 11.92 -10.52 -3.71
CA LYS A 16 11.12 -9.44 -4.30
C LYS A 16 10.28 -9.95 -5.46
N LYS A 17 8.99 -9.63 -5.46
CA LYS A 17 8.06 -9.91 -6.56
C LYS A 17 7.37 -8.62 -6.98
N LYS A 18 7.53 -8.21 -8.23
CA LYS A 18 6.72 -7.12 -8.80
C LYS A 18 5.25 -7.57 -8.87
N ILE A 19 4.36 -6.80 -8.30
CA ILE A 19 2.92 -7.04 -8.30
C ILE A 19 2.26 -6.33 -9.48
N ALA A 20 2.54 -5.05 -9.65
CA ALA A 20 1.91 -4.23 -10.68
C ALA A 20 2.73 -3.00 -11.05
N PHE A 21 2.39 -2.44 -12.22
CA PHE A 21 2.61 -1.03 -12.53
C PHE A 21 1.31 -0.27 -12.29
N ILE A 22 1.41 0.90 -11.68
CA ILE A 22 0.31 1.83 -11.49
C ILE A 22 0.66 3.06 -12.33
N LYS A 23 -0.15 3.33 -13.36
CA LYS A 23 0.04 4.50 -14.22
C LYS A 23 -0.28 5.76 -13.43
N ASP A 24 0.56 6.79 -13.58
CA ASP A 24 0.30 8.10 -12.96
C ASP A 24 -0.82 8.86 -13.66
N LEU A 25 -1.18 8.45 -14.88
CA LEU A 25 -2.28 9.03 -15.64
C LEU A 25 -3.50 8.12 -15.59
N HIS A 26 -4.67 8.74 -15.48
CA HIS A 26 -5.93 8.13 -15.89
C HIS A 26 -5.95 7.93 -17.41
N ASP A 27 -6.84 7.08 -17.91
CA ASP A 27 -7.02 6.88 -19.35
C ASP A 27 -7.46 8.16 -20.09
N THR A 28 -8.00 9.13 -19.35
CA THR A 28 -8.35 10.48 -19.83
C THR A 28 -7.13 11.40 -19.99
N GLY A 29 -5.94 10.97 -19.59
CA GLY A 29 -4.72 11.79 -19.58
C GLY A 29 -4.57 12.73 -18.39
N ARG A 30 -5.51 12.72 -17.42
CA ARG A 30 -5.37 13.46 -16.16
C ARG A 30 -4.38 12.76 -15.23
N LEU A 31 -3.52 13.52 -14.55
CA LEU A 31 -2.68 13.00 -13.46
C LEU A 31 -3.52 12.53 -12.27
N LYS A 32 -3.20 11.34 -11.77
CA LYS A 32 -3.70 10.81 -10.51
C LYS A 32 -3.11 11.59 -9.35
N THR A 33 -3.91 11.80 -8.31
CA THR A 33 -3.41 12.28 -7.03
C THR A 33 -2.70 11.14 -6.29
N ASP A 34 -1.85 11.50 -5.33
CA ASP A 34 -1.21 10.54 -4.44
C ASP A 34 -2.24 9.65 -3.71
N GLN A 35 -3.39 10.20 -3.34
CA GLN A 35 -4.50 9.45 -2.74
C GLN A 35 -5.11 8.42 -3.71
N GLU A 36 -5.23 8.75 -5.00
CA GLU A 36 -5.70 7.82 -6.03
C GLU A 36 -4.69 6.66 -6.23
N ILE A 37 -3.39 6.98 -6.28
CA ILE A 37 -2.33 5.97 -6.36
C ILE A 37 -2.33 5.06 -5.11
N MET A 38 -2.47 5.64 -3.92
CA MET A 38 -2.61 4.89 -2.66
C MET A 38 -3.81 3.94 -2.67
N SER A 39 -4.96 4.42 -3.17
CA SER A 39 -6.17 3.60 -3.28
C SER A 39 -5.98 2.43 -4.24
N GLU A 40 -5.35 2.64 -5.40
CA GLU A 40 -5.04 1.58 -6.36
C GLU A 40 -4.05 0.56 -5.78
N ALA A 41 -2.98 1.01 -5.11
CA ALA A 41 -2.04 0.13 -4.43
C ALA A 41 -2.73 -0.71 -3.35
N GLY A 42 -3.60 -0.10 -2.53
CA GLY A 42 -4.38 -0.80 -1.51
C GLY A 42 -5.28 -1.90 -2.08
N LYS A 43 -5.96 -1.65 -3.21
CA LYS A 43 -6.78 -2.68 -3.89
C LYS A 43 -5.93 -3.86 -4.37
N LEU A 44 -4.76 -3.58 -4.95
CA LEU A 44 -3.85 -4.62 -5.44
C LEU A 44 -3.25 -5.44 -4.30
N ILE A 45 -2.90 -4.82 -3.17
CA ILE A 45 -2.44 -5.49 -1.96
C ILE A 45 -3.53 -6.41 -1.40
N ASN A 46 -4.77 -5.91 -1.27
CA ASN A 46 -5.89 -6.71 -0.79
C ASN A 46 -6.15 -7.93 -1.69
N ALA A 47 -6.12 -7.75 -3.02
CA ALA A 47 -6.26 -8.87 -3.95
C ALA A 47 -5.12 -9.89 -3.79
N PHE A 48 -3.87 -9.43 -3.72
CA PHE A 48 -2.71 -10.31 -3.54
C PHE A 48 -2.78 -11.12 -2.23
N CYS A 49 -3.20 -10.52 -1.13
CA CYS A 49 -3.38 -11.20 0.16
C CYS A 49 -4.56 -12.17 0.13
N SER A 50 -5.70 -11.76 -0.46
CA SER A 50 -6.90 -12.60 -0.59
C SER A 50 -6.63 -13.88 -1.39
N GLU A 51 -5.91 -13.79 -2.52
CA GLU A 51 -5.47 -14.95 -3.31
C GLU A 51 -4.63 -15.97 -2.51
N ARG A 52 -4.01 -15.53 -1.40
CA ARG A 52 -3.16 -16.33 -0.52
C ARG A 52 -3.86 -16.71 0.79
N ASN A 53 -5.17 -16.47 0.89
CA ASN A 53 -5.96 -16.66 2.10
C ASN A 53 -5.39 -15.91 3.33
N PHE A 54 -4.71 -14.77 3.09
CA PHE A 54 -4.17 -13.93 4.15
C PHE A 54 -5.18 -12.85 4.53
N LYS A 55 -5.60 -12.84 5.80
CA LYS A 55 -6.49 -11.81 6.36
C LYS A 55 -5.69 -10.63 6.90
N ILE A 56 -5.94 -9.45 6.35
CA ILE A 56 -5.36 -8.18 6.81
C ILE A 56 -6.22 -7.63 7.95
N TYR A 57 -5.63 -7.40 9.12
CA TYR A 57 -6.33 -6.80 10.28
C TYR A 57 -6.10 -5.29 10.38
N TYR A 58 -4.92 -4.84 10.00
CA TYR A 58 -4.54 -3.43 9.95
C TYR A 58 -3.48 -3.24 8.86
N THR A 59 -3.31 -2.02 8.39
CA THR A 59 -2.21 -1.66 7.49
C THR A 59 -1.47 -0.45 8.06
N ARG A 60 -0.20 -0.62 8.41
CA ARG A 60 0.70 0.49 8.76
C ARG A 60 1.38 0.99 7.49
N VAL A 61 1.45 2.31 7.34
CA VAL A 61 2.04 2.94 6.15
C VAL A 61 3.06 3.98 6.59
N TRP A 62 4.25 3.99 5.97
CA TRP A 62 5.28 5.02 6.18
C TRP A 62 6.12 5.22 4.91
N ASN A 63 6.75 6.39 4.78
CA ASN A 63 7.73 6.66 3.73
C ASN A 63 9.15 6.44 4.26
N SER A 64 10.03 5.85 3.44
CA SER A 64 11.45 5.64 3.75
C SER A 64 12.20 5.44 2.42
N ASP A 65 13.40 5.99 2.25
CA ASP A 65 14.25 5.80 1.06
C ASP A 65 13.53 5.97 -0.30
N GLY A 66 12.62 6.94 -0.41
CA GLY A 66 11.89 7.22 -1.66
C GLY A 66 10.84 6.17 -2.04
N LYS A 67 10.41 5.31 -1.11
CA LYS A 67 9.30 4.36 -1.25
C LYS A 67 8.23 4.60 -0.18
N THR A 68 6.98 4.31 -0.52
CA THR A 68 5.89 4.15 0.43
C THR A 68 5.78 2.68 0.79
N ILE A 69 5.86 2.36 2.09
CA ILE A 69 5.87 1.01 2.61
C ILE A 69 4.52 0.71 3.24
N PHE A 70 3.94 -0.45 2.90
CA PHE A 70 2.74 -1.00 3.51
C PHE A 70 3.10 -2.28 4.29
N ASP A 71 2.90 -2.25 5.60
CA ASP A 71 2.93 -3.43 6.48
C ASP A 71 1.50 -3.86 6.80
N VAL A 72 1.11 -5.03 6.30
CA VAL A 72 -0.22 -5.60 6.47
C VAL A 72 -0.33 -6.56 7.66
N GLY A 73 0.64 -6.51 8.59
CA GLY A 73 0.64 -7.29 9.83
C GLY A 73 1.37 -8.63 9.74
N SER A 74 2.24 -8.84 8.75
CA SER A 74 3.07 -10.05 8.66
C SER A 74 4.35 -10.00 9.52
N HIS A 75 4.70 -8.79 10.01
CA HIS A 75 5.95 -8.45 10.71
C HIS A 75 7.26 -8.66 9.92
N THR A 76 7.25 -9.42 8.82
CA THR A 76 8.45 -9.85 8.09
C THR A 76 8.36 -9.65 6.57
N GLU A 77 7.18 -9.33 6.06
CA GLU A 77 6.87 -9.15 4.64
C GLU A 77 6.13 -7.83 4.43
N PHE A 78 6.52 -7.11 3.38
CA PHE A 78 6.06 -5.74 3.14
C PHE A 78 5.69 -5.54 1.68
N PHE A 79 4.92 -4.49 1.40
CA PHE A 79 4.76 -3.98 0.04
C PHE A 79 5.43 -2.62 -0.08
N HIS A 80 6.21 -2.43 -1.15
CA HIS A 80 6.87 -1.18 -1.46
C HIS A 80 6.26 -0.60 -2.73
N LEU A 81 5.78 0.63 -2.64
CA LEU A 81 5.37 1.45 -3.77
C LEU A 81 6.49 2.46 -4.08
N ILE A 82 6.93 2.51 -5.33
CA ILE A 82 8.06 3.32 -5.78
C ILE A 82 7.65 4.08 -7.05
N PRO A 83 7.79 5.42 -7.11
CA PRO A 83 8.29 6.30 -6.06
C PRO A 83 7.33 6.41 -4.87
N ALA A 84 7.78 7.03 -3.77
CA ALA A 84 6.93 7.37 -2.64
C ALA A 84 5.87 8.41 -3.05
N VAL A 85 4.69 8.28 -2.45
CA VAL A 85 3.60 9.24 -2.55
C VAL A 85 3.46 10.01 -1.24
N ASN A 86 2.90 11.23 -1.31
CA ASN A 86 2.57 12.02 -0.13
C ASN A 86 1.20 11.61 0.41
N PHE A 87 1.16 11.11 1.65
CA PHE A 87 -0.08 10.80 2.33
C PHE A 87 -0.06 11.46 3.70
N THR A 88 -1.12 12.21 4.00
CA THR A 88 -1.38 12.71 5.35
C THR A 88 -2.01 11.61 6.18
N HIS A 89 -1.41 11.30 7.32
CA HIS A 89 -2.05 10.49 8.36
C HIS A 89 -3.24 11.30 8.90
N HIS A 90 -4.44 11.02 8.41
CA HIS A 90 -5.64 11.32 9.18
C HIS A 90 -5.74 10.20 10.22
N GLU A 91 -5.50 10.53 11.49
CA GLU A 91 -5.80 9.64 12.60
C GLU A 91 -7.27 9.21 12.46
N GLN A 92 -7.50 7.91 12.22
CA GLN A 92 -8.83 7.35 12.43
C GLN A 92 -9.02 7.27 13.93
N GLU A 93 -9.95 8.07 14.46
CA GLU A 93 -10.45 7.91 15.83
C GLU A 93 -10.98 6.48 15.97
N ASP A 94 -10.24 5.67 16.72
CA ASP A 94 -10.64 4.32 17.10
C ASP A 94 -11.73 4.48 18.16
N THR A 95 -13.01 4.47 17.74
CA THR A 95 -14.15 4.42 18.67
C THR A 95 -14.22 3.04 19.30
N THR A 96 -13.32 2.78 20.25
CA THR A 96 -13.48 1.69 21.20
C THR A 96 -14.50 2.13 22.26
N ASP A 97 -15.75 1.75 22.05
CA ASP A 97 -16.76 1.73 23.10
C ASP A 97 -16.27 0.79 24.21
N GLY A 98 -15.74 1.39 25.26
CA GLY A 98 -15.38 0.70 26.49
C GLY A 98 -16.61 0.04 27.09
N LYS A 99 -16.63 -1.29 27.11
CA LYS A 99 -17.46 -2.03 28.05
C LYS A 99 -16.56 -2.70 29.08
N SER A 100 -16.38 -1.98 30.18
CA SER A 100 -15.92 -2.54 31.45
C SER A 100 -16.73 -3.79 31.80
N THR A 101 -16.04 -4.86 32.18
CA THR A 101 -16.54 -5.86 33.12
C THR A 101 -15.46 -6.10 34.14
#